data_AF-A0A4U9D7Z7-F1
#
_entry.id   AF-A0A4U9D7Z7-F1
#
_cell.length_a   1.000
_cell.length_b   1.000
_cell.length_c   1.000
_cell.angle_alpha   90.00
_cell.angle_beta   90.00
_cell.angle_gamma   90.00
#
_symmetry.space_group_name_H-M   'P 1'
#
loop_
_entity.id
_entity.type
_entity.pdbx_description
1 polymer ?
#
loop_
_entity_poly.entity_id
_entity_poly.type
_entity_poly.pdbx_seq_one_letter_code
_entity_poly.pdbx_strand_id
1 'polypeptide(L)'
;MLPGKGKYGIIISKIPVMQRGLKAIAGEHLPEYAFGVCGSPEELTLLQLRQAVLVIADLSGESHQLREVCGEYHSLMTQYSDIHWVY
;
A
#
# COMPACT_ATOMS: atom_id res chain seq x y z
N MET A 1 29.85 -5.39 -3.00
CA MET A 1 28.67 -6.09 -2.45
C MET A 1 27.45 -5.24 -2.78
N LEU A 2 26.52 -5.73 -3.60
CA LEU A 2 25.31 -4.96 -3.94
C LEU A 2 24.44 -4.83 -2.69
N PRO A 3 23.93 -3.64 -2.33
CA PRO A 3 22.96 -3.50 -1.25
C PRO A 3 21.77 -4.41 -1.58
N GLY A 4 21.38 -5.23 -0.61
CA GLY A 4 20.40 -6.30 -0.77
C GLY A 4 19.08 -5.82 -1.37
N LYS A 5 18.39 -6.74 -2.05
CA LYS A 5 17.04 -6.57 -2.60
C LYS A 5 16.16 -5.80 -1.60
N GLY A 6 15.90 -4.52 -1.88
CA GLY A 6 15.07 -3.67 -1.02
C GLY A 6 13.69 -4.29 -0.84
N LYS A 7 13.12 -4.18 0.35
CA LYS A 7 11.73 -4.60 0.59
C LYS A 7 10.82 -3.73 -0.28
N TYR A 8 9.70 -4.27 -0.76
CA TYR A 8 8.75 -3.48 -1.53
C TYR A 8 7.51 -3.19 -0.68
N GLY A 9 7.11 -1.93 -0.67
CA GLY A 9 5.90 -1.45 0.00
C GLY A 9 4.96 -0.76 -0.97
N ILE A 10 3.69 -0.69 -0.63
CA ILE A 10 2.66 -0.02 -1.42
C ILE A 10 1.93 0.97 -0.52
N ILE A 11 1.71 2.18 -1.02
CA ILE A 11 0.83 3.16 -0.38
C ILE A 11 -0.40 3.32 -1.27
N ILE A 12 -1.58 3.13 -0.69
CA ILE A 12 -2.87 3.28 -1.37
C ILE A 12 -3.59 4.46 -0.73
N SER A 13 -3.94 5.47 -1.53
CA SER A 13 -4.72 6.61 -1.07
C SER A 13 -5.34 7.34 -2.25
N LYS A 14 -6.63 7.67 -2.17
CA LYS A 14 -7.29 8.55 -3.16
C LYS A 14 -6.83 10.00 -3.07
N ILE A 15 -6.16 10.39 -1.98
CA ILE A 15 -5.78 11.78 -1.72
C ILE A 15 -4.30 12.00 -2.11
N PRO A 16 -3.98 12.77 -3.16
CA PRO A 16 -2.61 12.92 -3.64
C PRO A 16 -1.61 13.49 -2.62
N VAL A 17 -2.09 14.33 -1.68
CA VAL A 17 -1.24 14.84 -0.60
C VAL A 17 -0.89 13.75 0.41
N MET A 18 -1.81 12.82 0.69
CA MET A 18 -1.56 11.67 1.57
C MET A 18 -0.58 10.70 0.93
N GLN A 19 -0.72 10.40 -0.38
CA GLN A 19 0.28 9.59 -1.11
C GLN A 19 1.70 10.16 -0.96
N ARG A 20 1.88 11.47 -1.19
CA ARG A 20 3.19 12.12 -1.07
C ARG A 20 3.69 12.17 0.37
N GLY A 21 2.82 12.53 1.32
CA GLY A 21 3.15 12.65 2.73
C GLY A 21 3.56 11.30 3.33
N LEU A 22 2.75 10.27 3.14
CA LEU A 22 3.05 8.91 3.61
C LEU A 22 4.31 8.37 2.95
N LYS A 23 4.54 8.64 1.65
CA LYS A 23 5.76 8.21 0.97
C LYS A 23 7.01 8.89 1.54
N ALA A 24 6.93 10.18 1.87
CA ALA A 24 8.04 10.91 2.48
C ALA A 24 8.37 10.36 3.87
N ILE A 25 7.35 10.20 4.73
CA ILE A 25 7.49 9.64 6.08
C ILE A 25 8.06 8.21 6.02
N ALA A 26 7.51 7.37 5.15
CA ALA A 26 7.97 6.00 4.98
C ALA A 26 9.40 5.94 4.41
N GLY A 27 9.76 6.83 3.48
CA GLY A 27 11.12 6.91 2.97
C GLY A 27 12.16 7.32 4.03
N GLU A 28 11.77 8.16 4.98
CA GLU A 28 12.63 8.58 6.10
C GLU A 28 12.80 7.48 7.16
N HIS A 29 11.71 6.80 7.52
CA HIS A 29 11.71 5.85 8.64
C HIS A 29 11.89 4.39 8.23
N LEU A 30 11.66 4.05 6.97
CA LEU A 30 11.79 2.71 6.40
C LEU A 30 12.71 2.73 5.17
N PRO A 31 13.99 3.14 5.32
CA PRO A 31 14.89 3.38 4.20
C PRO A 31 15.24 2.13 3.40
N GLU A 32 14.99 0.93 3.92
CA GLU A 32 15.17 -0.33 3.18
C GLU A 32 14.01 -0.67 2.23
N TYR A 33 12.93 0.11 2.26
CA TYR A 33 11.76 -0.09 1.43
C TYR A 33 11.77 0.80 0.19
N ALA A 34 11.45 0.21 -0.97
CA ALA A 34 10.99 0.93 -2.14
C ALA A 34 9.46 0.98 -2.14
N PHE A 35 8.87 2.18 -2.28
CA PHE A 35 7.42 2.36 -2.25
C PHE A 35 6.82 2.69 -3.62
N GLY A 36 5.88 1.85 -4.05
CA GLY A 36 4.87 2.21 -5.04
C GLY A 36 3.72 3.00 -4.41
N VAL A 37 3.00 3.77 -5.23
CA VAL A 37 1.82 4.53 -4.82
C VAL A 37 0.70 4.29 -5.83
N CYS A 38 -0.55 4.21 -5.36
CA CYS A 38 -1.73 4.16 -6.21
C CYS A 38 -2.95 4.81 -5.54
N GLY A 39 -3.94 5.17 -6.37
CA GLY A 39 -5.18 5.82 -5.94
C GLY A 39 -6.14 4.85 -5.25
N SER A 40 -6.19 3.61 -5.73
CA SER A 40 -7.15 2.61 -5.28
C SER A 40 -6.60 1.18 -5.45
N PRO A 41 -7.27 0.18 -4.85
CA PRO A 41 -6.89 -1.22 -5.00
C PRO A 41 -6.97 -1.75 -6.44
N GLU A 42 -7.84 -1.20 -7.29
CA GLU A 42 -8.02 -1.65 -8.68
C GLU A 42 -6.80 -1.34 -9.56
N GLU A 43 -6.01 -0.34 -9.18
CA GLU A 43 -4.77 0.04 -9.86
C GLU A 43 -3.60 -0.92 -9.54
N LEU A 44 -3.77 -1.81 -8.56
CA LEU A 44 -2.72 -2.74 -8.14
C LEU A 44 -2.49 -3.81 -9.20
N THR A 45 -1.22 -3.95 -9.59
CA THR A 45 -0.81 -5.06 -10.45
C THR A 45 -0.50 -6.31 -9.61
N LEU A 46 -0.71 -7.49 -10.20
CA LEU A 46 -0.35 -8.77 -9.58
C LEU A 46 1.13 -8.83 -9.20
N LEU A 47 2.01 -8.20 -9.99
CA LEU A 47 3.44 -8.15 -9.71
C LEU A 47 3.73 -7.35 -8.43
N GLN A 48 3.09 -6.19 -8.25
CA GLN A 48 3.24 -5.37 -7.05
C GLN A 48 2.75 -6.13 -5.82
N LEU A 49 1.59 -6.80 -5.90
CA LEU A 49 1.04 -7.59 -4.80
C LEU A 49 1.95 -8.76 -4.41
N ARG A 50 2.56 -9.45 -5.38
CA ARG A 50 3.48 -10.57 -5.10
C ARG A 50 4.84 -10.16 -4.55
N GLN A 51 5.24 -8.91 -4.74
CA GLN A 51 6.52 -8.38 -4.25
C GLN A 51 6.38 -7.62 -2.95
N ALA A 52 5.19 -7.07 -2.68
CA ALA A 52 4.92 -6.30 -1.50
C ALA A 52 5.04 -7.15 -0.24
N VAL A 53 5.63 -6.56 0.80
CA VAL A 53 5.62 -7.10 2.16
C VAL A 53 4.97 -6.13 3.15
N LEU A 54 4.58 -4.94 2.67
CA LEU A 54 3.91 -3.90 3.42
C LEU A 54 2.92 -3.16 2.52
N VAL A 55 1.71 -2.93 3.00
CA VAL A 55 0.72 -2.02 2.43
C VAL A 55 0.31 -1.00 3.49
N ILE A 56 0.30 0.27 3.12
CA ILE A 56 -0.24 1.38 3.90
C ILE A 56 -1.46 1.91 3.13
N ALA A 57 -2.66 1.72 3.66
CA ALA A 57 -3.92 2.03 3.00
C ALA A 57 -4.66 3.16 3.73
N ASP A 58 -4.65 4.34 3.15
CA ASP A 58 -5.43 5.48 3.63
C ASP A 58 -6.85 5.45 3.09
N LEU A 59 -7.82 5.26 4.00
CA LEU A 59 -9.25 5.20 3.69
C LEU A 59 -9.95 6.57 3.79
N SER A 60 -9.23 7.66 4.12
CA SER A 60 -9.86 8.96 4.37
C SER A 60 -10.51 9.60 3.14
N GLY A 61 -10.12 9.18 1.93
CA GLY A 61 -10.74 9.61 0.67
C GLY A 61 -11.99 8.82 0.26
N GLU A 62 -12.42 7.83 1.06
CA GLU A 62 -13.55 6.96 0.76
C GLU A 62 -14.86 7.58 1.28
N SER A 63 -15.71 8.08 0.38
CA SER A 63 -16.93 8.81 0.76
C SER A 63 -18.24 8.03 0.55
N HIS A 64 -18.22 6.95 -0.24
CA HIS A 64 -19.39 6.14 -0.58
C HIS A 64 -19.08 4.66 -0.49
N GLN A 65 -20.09 3.83 -0.21
CA GLN A 65 -20.00 2.37 -0.22
C GLN A 65 -18.89 1.79 0.69
N LEU A 66 -18.69 2.37 1.87
CA LEU A 66 -17.67 1.94 2.85
C LEU A 66 -17.67 0.42 3.12
N ARG A 67 -18.82 -0.23 3.10
CA ARG A 67 -18.92 -1.69 3.27
C ARG A 67 -18.26 -2.45 2.11
N GLU A 68 -18.47 -2.01 0.88
CA GLU A 68 -17.89 -2.62 -0.31
C GLU A 68 -16.39 -2.39 -0.32
N VAL A 69 -15.95 -1.15 -0.09
CA VAL A 69 -14.54 -0.80 0.02
C VAL A 69 -13.84 -1.62 1.10
N CYS A 70 -14.36 -1.66 2.33
CA CYS A 70 -13.78 -2.51 3.38
C CYS A 70 -13.79 -4.01 3.00
N GLY A 71 -14.78 -4.47 2.23
CA GLY A 71 -14.84 -5.83 1.72
C GLY A 71 -13.74 -6.14 0.71
N GLU A 72 -13.40 -5.19 -0.16
CA GLU A 72 -12.32 -5.30 -1.13
C GLU A 72 -10.96 -5.39 -0.43
N TYR A 73 -10.68 -4.46 0.49
CA TYR A 73 -9.46 -4.48 1.30
C TYR A 73 -9.34 -5.76 2.14
N HIS A 74 -10.44 -6.21 2.76
CA HIS A 74 -10.45 -7.47 3.51
C HIS A 74 -10.16 -8.68 2.61
N SER A 75 -10.71 -8.70 1.40
CA SER A 75 -10.47 -9.77 0.42
C SER A 75 -8.99 -9.82 0.02
N LEU A 76 -8.38 -8.66 -0.26
CA LEU A 76 -6.95 -8.57 -0.54
C LEU A 76 -6.08 -9.02 0.62
N MET A 77 -6.40 -8.59 1.85
CA MET A 77 -5.68 -9.01 3.05
C MET A 77 -5.76 -10.53 3.28
N THR A 78 -6.93 -11.13 3.00
CA THR A 78 -7.13 -12.58 3.13
C THR A 78 -6.36 -13.34 2.05
N GLN A 79 -6.35 -12.82 0.81
CA GLN A 79 -5.68 -13.44 -0.34
C GLN A 79 -4.16 -13.32 -0.26
N TYR A 80 -3.64 -12.22 0.29
CA TYR A 80 -2.22 -11.92 0.44
C TYR A 80 -1.87 -11.74 1.92
N SER A 81 -2.01 -12.84 2.66
CA SER A 81 -1.90 -12.89 4.12
C SER A 81 -0.47 -12.73 4.66
N ASP A 82 0.53 -12.78 3.76
CA ASP A 82 1.94 -12.53 4.04
C ASP A 82 2.31 -11.05 4.00
N ILE A 83 1.45 -10.19 3.46
CA ILE A 83 1.64 -8.74 3.44
C ILE A 83 1.23 -8.15 4.79
N HIS A 84 2.07 -7.28 5.36
CA HIS A 84 1.67 -6.50 6.53
C HIS A 84 0.78 -5.31 6.10
N TRP A 85 -0.43 -5.21 6.64
CA TRP A 85 -1.37 -4.13 6.31
C TRP A 85 -1.47 -3.10 7.43
N VAL A 86 -1.37 -1.82 7.09
CA VAL A 86 -1.57 -0.67 7.98
C VAL A 86 -2.66 0.22 7.38
N TYR A 87 -3.61 0.68 8.20
CA TYR A 87 -4.71 1.57 7.81
C TYR A 87 -4.63 2.89 8.56
#